data_AF-A0AAJ6X2J4-F1
#
_entry.id   AF-A0AAJ6X2J4-F1
#
_cell.length_a   1.000
_cell.length_b   1.000
_cell.length_c   1.000
_cell.angle_alpha   90.00
_cell.angle_beta   90.00
_cell.angle_gamma   90.00
#
_symmetry.space_group_name_H-M   'P 1'
#
loop_
_entity.id
_entity.type
_entity.pdbx_description
1 polymer ?
#
loop_
_entity_poly.entity_id
_entity_poly.type
_entity_poly.pdbx_seq_one_letter_code
_entity_poly.pdbx_strand_id
1 'polypeptide(L)'
;MGWGNIYRRRANVFTLAMIIYIDYKALQKREKFMKKPKSDALWKKAHERNAKRVFNLMVELEGLWVKLGQYLSSRADVLPSAFISILKQLQDSLPPRPFEEVCRTIEKELGKSTKELFLDFDENPLATASIAQVHHATLIDRQKVVVKVQYEDIKKIILEDLKDAKSIVDWIAWAEPQYNFSPMIDEWCKEAPQQLDFNHEAENTRTVSQNLGCTSKYDSNKPINQVDVFIPEVIQEEP
;
A
#
# COMPACT_ATOMS: atom_id res chain seq x y z
N MET A 1 2.19 -18.42 -1.32
CA MET A 1 2.10 -17.41 -0.24
C MET A 1 1.57 -16.16 -0.93
N GLY A 2 0.51 -15.51 -0.48
CA GLY A 2 0.70 -14.65 0.68
C GLY A 2 -0.45 -13.68 0.89
N TRP A 3 -1.62 -14.23 1.13
CA TRP A 3 -2.76 -13.46 1.59
C TRP A 3 -3.40 -14.05 2.86
N GLY A 4 -3.11 -15.31 3.17
CA GLY A 4 -3.45 -15.94 4.45
C GLY A 4 -4.96 -16.01 4.72
N ASN A 5 -5.34 -16.75 5.77
CA ASN A 5 -6.72 -16.73 6.23
C ASN A 5 -7.02 -15.35 6.85
N ILE A 6 -8.10 -14.69 6.43
CA ILE A 6 -8.52 -13.37 6.91
C ILE A 6 -8.65 -13.32 8.44
N TYR A 7 -9.11 -14.41 9.05
CA TYR A 7 -9.22 -14.54 10.50
C TYR A 7 -7.85 -14.55 11.18
N ARG A 8 -6.85 -15.18 10.55
CA ARG A 8 -5.47 -15.17 11.05
C ARG A 8 -4.84 -13.79 10.92
N ARG A 9 -5.06 -13.09 9.79
CA ARG A 9 -4.59 -11.70 9.61
C ARG A 9 -5.13 -10.80 10.73
N ARG A 10 -6.45 -10.82 10.91
CA ARG A 10 -7.15 -10.12 11.98
C ARG A 10 -6.56 -10.45 13.35
N ALA A 11 -6.44 -11.74 13.68
CA ALA A 11 -5.87 -12.16 14.95
C ALA A 11 -4.46 -11.62 15.18
N ASN A 12 -3.58 -11.67 14.17
CA ASN A 12 -2.22 -11.14 14.26
C ASN A 12 -2.21 -9.62 14.51
N VAL A 13 -3.05 -8.87 13.78
CA VAL A 13 -3.19 -7.42 13.89
C VAL A 13 -3.66 -7.00 15.28
N PHE A 14 -4.75 -7.58 15.79
CA PHE A 14 -5.28 -7.26 17.11
C PHE A 14 -4.35 -7.74 18.25
N THR A 15 -3.69 -8.89 18.08
CA THR A 15 -2.71 -9.39 19.05
C THR A 15 -1.54 -8.42 19.17
N LEU A 16 -1.00 -7.95 18.04
CA LEU A 16 0.10 -6.98 18.08
C LEU A 16 -0.33 -5.64 18.68
N ALA A 17 -1.52 -5.14 18.32
CA ALA A 17 -2.08 -3.91 18.91
C ALA A 17 -2.15 -4.02 20.44
N MET A 18 -2.64 -5.15 20.96
CA MET A 18 -2.71 -5.39 22.40
C MET A 18 -1.33 -5.47 23.06
N ILE A 19 -0.36 -6.14 22.42
CA ILE A 19 1.04 -6.21 22.92
C ILE A 19 1.65 -4.80 23.03
N ILE A 20 1.47 -3.97 22.00
CA ILE A 20 2.00 -2.60 21.98
C ILE A 20 1.33 -1.75 23.06
N TYR A 21 0.00 -1.86 23.19
CA TYR A 21 -0.76 -1.14 24.22
C TYR A 21 -0.29 -1.51 25.63
N ILE A 22 -0.19 -2.81 25.94
CA ILE A 22 0.31 -3.27 27.24
C ILE A 22 1.74 -2.77 27.50
N ASP A 23 2.61 -2.80 26.49
CA ASP A 23 3.99 -2.34 26.60
C ASP A 23 4.06 -0.84 26.97
N TYR A 24 3.28 0.01 26.29
CA TYR A 24 3.21 1.43 26.62
C TYR A 24 2.56 1.69 27.98
N LYS A 25 1.48 0.99 28.36
CA LYS A 25 0.86 1.16 29.68
C LYS A 25 1.78 0.71 30.80
N ALA A 26 2.55 -0.36 30.60
CA ALA A 26 3.57 -0.80 31.55
C ALA A 26 4.68 0.25 31.69
N LEU A 27 5.13 0.84 30.59
CA LEU A 27 6.13 1.91 30.60
C LEU A 27 5.62 3.17 31.31
N GLN A 28 4.41 3.62 30.99
CA GLN A 28 3.76 4.79 31.61
C GLN A 28 3.62 4.62 33.14
N LYS A 29 3.35 3.40 33.62
CA LYS A 29 3.34 3.10 35.07
C LYS A 29 4.74 3.17 35.69
N ARG A 30 5.77 2.66 35.01
CA ARG A 30 7.17 2.67 35.48
C ARG A 30 7.75 4.08 35.52
N GLU A 31 7.40 4.92 34.56
CA GLU A 31 7.86 6.32 34.46
C GLU A 31 7.51 7.14 35.70
N LYS A 32 6.33 6.90 36.32
CA LYS A 32 5.90 7.59 37.54
C LYS A 32 6.89 7.50 38.71
N PHE A 33 7.79 6.51 38.69
CA PHE A 33 8.77 6.25 39.74
C PHE A 33 10.21 6.55 39.32
N MET A 34 10.43 7.24 38.18
CA MET A 34 11.74 7.39 37.55
C MET A 34 12.14 8.86 37.30
N LYS A 35 13.46 9.11 37.23
CA LYS A 35 14.01 10.43 36.85
C LYS A 35 13.89 10.67 35.33
N LYS A 36 13.52 11.88 34.90
CA LYS A 36 13.31 12.31 33.50
C LYS A 36 14.30 11.76 32.45
N PRO A 37 15.64 11.94 32.58
CA PRO A 37 16.57 11.50 31.53
C PRO A 37 16.62 9.97 31.35
N LYS A 38 16.30 9.21 32.40
CA LYS A 38 16.15 7.74 32.28
C LYS A 38 14.83 7.35 31.63
N SER A 39 13.80 8.20 31.75
CA SER A 39 12.49 7.98 31.12
C SER A 39 12.57 8.13 29.60
N ASP A 40 13.15 9.23 29.12
CA ASP A 40 13.24 9.52 27.68
C ASP A 40 13.98 8.42 26.92
N ALA A 41 15.07 7.90 27.50
CA ALA A 41 15.81 6.77 26.93
C ALA A 41 14.99 5.47 26.87
N LEU A 42 14.09 5.24 27.84
CA LEU A 42 13.21 4.07 27.81
C LEU A 42 12.07 4.22 26.80
N TRP A 43 11.47 5.41 26.69
CA TRP A 43 10.48 5.71 25.67
C TRP A 43 11.03 5.51 24.27
N LYS A 44 12.24 6.02 23.99
CA LYS A 44 12.93 5.79 22.72
C LYS A 44 13.09 4.29 22.42
N LYS A 45 13.56 3.50 23.38
CA LYS A 45 13.71 2.04 23.23
C LYS A 45 12.38 1.32 23.01
N ALA A 46 11.32 1.75 23.69
CA ALA A 46 9.98 1.18 23.51
C ALA A 46 9.43 1.50 22.12
N HIS A 47 9.58 2.74 21.65
CA HIS A 47 9.21 3.13 20.29
C HIS A 47 9.98 2.33 19.24
N GLU A 48 11.30 2.20 19.37
CA GLU A 48 12.12 1.39 18.45
C GLU A 48 11.68 -0.08 18.40
N ARG A 49 11.43 -0.69 19.57
CA ARG A 49 10.95 -2.08 19.64
C ARG A 49 9.58 -2.25 18.99
N ASN A 50 8.64 -1.37 19.31
CA ASN A 50 7.27 -1.48 18.79
C ASN A 50 7.21 -1.13 17.29
N ALA A 51 8.01 -0.17 16.83
CA ALA A 51 8.18 0.12 15.41
C ALA A 51 8.67 -1.10 14.62
N LYS A 52 9.66 -1.85 15.14
CA LYS A 52 10.12 -3.10 14.51
C LYS A 52 9.01 -4.16 14.45
N ARG A 53 8.22 -4.31 15.51
CA ARG A 53 7.09 -5.25 15.52
C ARG A 53 6.04 -4.88 14.46
N VAL A 54 5.68 -3.59 14.38
CA VAL A 54 4.73 -3.08 13.38
C VAL A 54 5.28 -3.29 11.97
N PHE A 55 6.53 -2.92 11.72
CA PHE A 55 7.18 -3.11 10.42
C PHE A 55 7.15 -4.57 9.98
N ASN A 56 7.60 -5.50 10.84
CA ASN A 56 7.64 -6.92 10.50
C ASN A 56 6.23 -7.45 10.16
N LEU A 57 5.21 -7.05 10.93
CA LEU A 57 3.84 -7.48 10.65
C LEU A 57 3.31 -6.85 9.35
N MET A 58 3.61 -5.57 9.08
CA MET A 58 3.22 -4.91 7.83
C MET A 58 3.84 -5.62 6.62
N VAL A 59 5.12 -6.02 6.70
CA VAL A 59 5.78 -6.80 5.64
C VAL A 59 5.14 -8.19 5.49
N GLU A 60 4.84 -8.89 6.59
CA GLU A 60 4.18 -10.21 6.54
C GLU A 60 2.78 -10.12 5.91
N LEU A 61 2.02 -9.08 6.25
CA LEU A 61 0.65 -8.91 5.79
C LEU A 61 0.55 -8.36 4.37
N GLU A 62 1.57 -7.65 3.90
CA GLU A 62 1.61 -6.98 2.60
C GLU A 62 0.40 -6.03 2.38
N GLY A 63 0.11 -5.66 1.13
CA GLY A 63 -1.15 -5.01 0.78
C GLY A 63 -1.37 -3.64 1.43
N LEU A 64 -2.55 -3.50 2.04
CA LEU A 64 -2.94 -2.28 2.74
C LEU A 64 -1.93 -1.89 3.82
N TRP A 65 -1.40 -2.85 4.56
CA TRP A 65 -0.54 -2.58 5.72
C TRP A 65 0.82 -1.99 5.32
N VAL A 66 1.41 -2.45 4.21
CA VAL A 66 2.60 -1.82 3.62
C VAL A 66 2.28 -0.39 3.20
N LYS A 67 1.14 -0.19 2.53
CA LYS A 67 0.72 1.13 2.07
C LYS A 67 0.44 2.10 3.22
N LEU A 68 -0.12 1.60 4.32
CA LEU A 68 -0.27 2.35 5.57
C LEU A 68 1.07 2.82 6.09
N GLY A 69 2.03 1.89 6.16
CA GLY A 69 3.36 2.17 6.67
C GLY A 69 4.08 3.19 5.80
N GLN A 70 3.94 3.10 4.47
CA GLN A 70 4.44 4.10 3.53
C GLN A 70 3.82 5.48 3.81
N TYR A 71 2.49 5.56 3.93
CA TYR A 71 1.80 6.82 4.26
C TYR A 71 2.26 7.39 5.60
N LEU A 72 2.24 6.58 6.66
CA LEU A 72 2.65 6.98 8.02
C LEU A 72 4.12 7.39 8.09
N SER A 73 5.00 6.75 7.32
CA SER A 73 6.44 7.10 7.28
C SER A 73 6.71 8.49 6.70
N SER A 74 5.75 9.05 5.95
CA SER A 74 5.82 10.40 5.40
C SER A 74 5.26 11.47 6.35
N ARG A 75 4.52 11.06 7.39
CA ARG A 75 3.80 11.93 8.33
C ARG A 75 4.57 12.13 9.63
N ALA A 76 5.54 13.05 9.59
CA ALA A 76 6.38 13.38 10.75
C ALA A 76 5.61 13.96 11.95
N ASP A 77 4.40 14.45 11.70
CA ASP A 77 3.47 15.01 12.67
C ASP A 77 2.65 13.95 13.43
N VAL A 78 2.58 12.71 12.93
CA VAL A 78 1.69 11.66 13.47
C VAL A 78 2.41 10.67 14.38
N LEU A 79 3.64 10.28 14.03
CA LEU A 79 4.36 9.19 14.71
C LEU A 79 5.68 9.63 15.34
N PRO A 80 6.13 8.96 16.42
CA PRO A 80 7.47 9.14 16.95
C PRO A 80 8.54 8.84 15.90
N SER A 81 9.68 9.54 15.98
CA SER A 81 10.79 9.43 15.01
C SER A 81 11.30 8.00 14.78
N ALA A 82 11.28 7.15 15.81
CA ALA A 82 11.65 5.75 15.69
C ALA A 82 10.74 4.98 14.71
N PHE A 83 9.42 5.20 14.76
CA PHE A 83 8.48 4.60 13.81
C PHE A 83 8.75 5.09 12.39
N ILE A 84 8.90 6.40 12.21
CA ILE A 84 9.18 6.99 10.90
C ILE A 84 10.44 6.39 10.29
N SER A 85 11.54 6.32 11.07
CA SER A 85 12.82 5.79 10.58
C SER A 85 12.75 4.34 10.13
N ILE A 86 11.96 3.51 10.81
CA ILE A 86 11.83 2.09 10.51
C ILE A 86 10.84 1.87 9.36
N LEU A 87 9.67 2.52 9.41
CA LEU A 87 8.63 2.38 8.38
C LEU A 87 9.05 2.95 7.02
N LYS A 88 10.03 3.86 6.97
CA LYS A 88 10.63 4.32 5.70
C LYS A 88 11.19 3.18 4.84
N GLN A 89 11.60 2.06 5.44
CA GLN A 89 12.05 0.88 4.70
C GLN A 89 10.93 0.23 3.86
N LEU A 90 9.66 0.52 4.17
CA LEU A 90 8.51 0.04 3.37
C LEU A 90 8.37 0.78 2.04
N GLN A 91 9.15 1.83 1.78
CA GLN A 91 9.17 2.54 0.51
C GLN A 91 9.92 1.77 -0.57
N ASP A 92 10.75 0.79 -0.20
CA ASP A 92 11.48 -0.05 -1.14
C ASP A 92 10.54 -1.05 -1.84
N SER A 93 10.96 -1.55 -3.01
CA SER A 93 10.19 -2.52 -3.79
C SER A 93 9.93 -3.81 -3.01
N LEU A 94 8.70 -4.31 -3.08
CA LEU A 94 8.31 -5.59 -2.48
C LEU A 94 8.80 -6.76 -3.35
N PRO A 95 9.03 -7.95 -2.76
CA PRO A 95 9.26 -9.15 -3.54
C PRO A 95 8.11 -9.41 -4.53
N PRO A 96 8.38 -9.84 -5.76
CA PRO A 96 7.34 -10.13 -6.75
C PRO A 96 6.56 -11.39 -6.40
N ARG A 97 5.30 -11.46 -6.85
CA ARG A 97 4.51 -12.71 -6.83
C ARG A 97 4.96 -13.63 -7.97
N PRO A 98 4.72 -14.95 -7.83
CA PRO A 98 4.97 -15.90 -8.90
C PRO A 98 4.28 -15.47 -10.20
N PHE A 99 4.99 -15.63 -11.31
CA PHE A 99 4.50 -15.23 -12.63
C PHE A 99 3.20 -15.96 -13.02
N GLU A 100 2.99 -17.17 -12.53
CA GLU A 100 1.78 -17.95 -12.75
C GLU A 100 0.54 -17.29 -12.13
N GLU A 101 0.68 -16.58 -11.01
CA GLU A 101 -0.43 -15.82 -10.41
C GLU A 101 -0.84 -14.65 -11.30
N VAL A 102 0.14 -14.00 -11.96
CA VAL A 102 -0.11 -12.92 -12.92
C VAL A 102 -0.84 -13.46 -14.14
N CYS A 103 -0.33 -14.54 -14.74
CA CYS A 103 -0.96 -15.15 -15.90
C CYS A 103 -2.40 -15.55 -15.61
N ARG A 104 -2.65 -16.19 -14.45
CA ARG A 104 -4.01 -16.56 -14.03
C ARG A 104 -4.92 -15.36 -13.87
N THR A 105 -4.43 -14.27 -13.27
CA THR A 105 -5.22 -13.04 -13.11
C THR A 105 -5.61 -12.46 -14.47
N ILE A 106 -4.65 -12.38 -15.40
CA ILE A 106 -4.91 -11.90 -16.77
C ILE A 106 -5.94 -12.80 -17.47
N GLU A 107 -5.77 -14.12 -17.38
CA GLU A 107 -6.69 -15.11 -17.96
C GLU A 107 -8.12 -14.99 -17.44
N LYS A 108 -8.25 -14.79 -16.13
CA LYS A 108 -9.54 -14.62 -15.46
C LYS A 108 -10.25 -13.35 -15.91
N GLU A 109 -9.56 -12.22 -15.93
CA GLU A 109 -10.15 -10.91 -16.24
C GLU A 109 -10.41 -10.72 -17.75
N LEU A 110 -9.60 -11.34 -18.62
CA LEU A 110 -9.65 -11.13 -20.08
C LEU A 110 -10.20 -12.32 -20.86
N GLY A 111 -10.42 -13.46 -20.21
CA GLY A 111 -10.93 -14.70 -20.82
C GLY A 111 -9.97 -15.35 -21.83
N LYS A 112 -8.70 -14.91 -21.89
CA LYS A 112 -7.68 -15.39 -22.84
C LYS A 112 -6.34 -15.54 -22.16
N SER A 113 -5.55 -16.52 -22.58
CA SER A 113 -4.19 -16.72 -22.06
C SER A 113 -3.25 -15.59 -22.44
N THR A 114 -2.21 -15.39 -21.62
CA THR A 114 -1.15 -14.42 -21.94
C THR A 114 -0.51 -14.70 -23.30
N LYS A 115 -0.40 -15.98 -23.69
CA LYS A 115 0.09 -16.42 -25.01
C LYS A 115 -0.83 -16.04 -26.17
N GLU A 116 -2.13 -15.86 -25.92
CA GLU A 116 -3.12 -15.44 -26.92
C GLU A 116 -3.28 -13.92 -27.00
N LEU A 117 -2.73 -13.18 -26.04
CA LEU A 117 -2.84 -11.72 -25.96
C LEU A 117 -1.54 -11.02 -26.37
N PHE A 118 -0.40 -11.65 -26.09
CA PHE A 118 0.93 -11.06 -26.23
C PHE A 118 1.85 -11.93 -27.10
N LEU A 119 2.68 -11.29 -27.93
CA LEU A 119 3.81 -11.94 -28.61
C LEU A 119 4.93 -12.29 -27.64
N ASP A 120 5.10 -11.45 -26.61
CA ASP A 120 6.12 -11.58 -25.58
C ASP A 120 5.60 -10.92 -24.29
N PHE A 121 5.88 -11.54 -23.15
CA PHE A 121 5.51 -11.03 -21.83
C PHE A 121 6.65 -11.38 -20.86
N ASP A 122 7.31 -10.36 -20.32
CA ASP A 122 8.46 -10.55 -19.44
C ASP A 122 8.01 -11.16 -18.11
N GLU A 123 8.56 -12.34 -17.79
CA GLU A 123 8.28 -13.03 -16.53
C GLU A 123 8.79 -12.22 -15.33
N ASN A 124 9.87 -11.45 -15.52
CA ASN A 124 10.42 -10.58 -14.49
C ASN A 124 9.63 -9.25 -14.46
N PRO A 125 9.07 -8.85 -13.32
CA PRO A 125 8.37 -7.58 -13.24
C PRO A 125 9.34 -6.42 -13.36
N LEU A 126 8.93 -5.40 -14.12
CA LEU A 126 9.55 -4.09 -14.16
C LEU A 126 9.50 -3.41 -12.79
N ALA A 127 8.35 -3.55 -12.10
CA ALA A 127 8.15 -2.98 -10.77
C ALA A 127 7.09 -3.77 -9.99
N THR A 128 7.23 -3.76 -8.68
CA THR A 128 6.24 -4.29 -7.73
C THR A 128 5.65 -3.15 -6.93
N ALA A 129 4.34 -3.21 -6.71
CA ALA A 129 3.61 -2.26 -5.88
C ALA A 129 2.86 -3.01 -4.78
N SER A 130 2.26 -2.25 -3.86
CA SER A 130 1.55 -2.80 -2.72
C SER A 130 0.36 -3.70 -3.08
N ILE A 131 -0.27 -3.49 -4.25
CA ILE A 131 -1.51 -4.18 -4.68
C ILE A 131 -1.43 -4.82 -6.07
N ALA A 132 -0.30 -4.66 -6.75
CA ALA A 132 -0.14 -5.02 -8.15
C ALA A 132 1.34 -5.19 -8.49
N GLN A 133 1.62 -5.85 -9.60
CA GLN A 133 2.93 -5.85 -10.23
C GLN A 133 2.85 -5.43 -11.70
N VAL A 134 3.96 -4.92 -12.21
CA VAL A 134 4.05 -4.26 -13.51
C VAL A 134 5.06 -5.01 -14.36
N HIS A 135 4.67 -5.35 -15.58
CA HIS A 135 5.47 -6.14 -16.52
C HIS A 135 5.61 -5.44 -17.87
N HIS A 136 6.71 -5.71 -18.55
CA HIS A 136 6.85 -5.40 -19.96
C HIS A 136 6.16 -6.48 -20.81
N ALA A 137 5.44 -6.05 -21.84
CA ALA A 137 4.86 -6.97 -22.81
C ALA A 137 4.81 -6.37 -24.21
N THR A 138 4.62 -7.22 -25.20
CA THR A 138 4.37 -6.84 -26.59
C THR A 138 3.07 -7.47 -27.06
N LEU A 139 2.11 -6.64 -27.49
CA LEU A 139 0.82 -7.10 -28.03
C LEU A 139 0.99 -7.79 -29.40
N ILE A 140 -0.03 -8.54 -29.84
CA ILE A 140 -0.05 -9.24 -31.14
C ILE A 140 0.14 -8.29 -32.33
N ASP A 141 -0.34 -7.06 -32.22
CA ASP A 141 -0.14 -6.01 -33.22
C ASP A 141 1.28 -5.38 -33.20
N ARG A 142 2.19 -5.93 -32.38
CA ARG A 142 3.59 -5.51 -32.16
C ARG A 142 3.74 -4.23 -31.35
N GLN A 143 2.68 -3.70 -30.75
CA GLN A 143 2.80 -2.56 -29.83
C GLN A 143 3.46 -2.99 -28.52
N LYS A 144 4.50 -2.26 -28.10
CA LYS A 144 5.12 -2.43 -26.77
C LYS A 144 4.27 -1.74 -25.72
N VAL A 145 3.98 -2.45 -24.63
CA VAL A 145 3.11 -1.99 -23.54
C VAL A 145 3.73 -2.30 -22.18
N VAL A 146 3.20 -1.62 -21.17
CA VAL A 146 3.45 -1.90 -19.76
C VAL A 146 2.13 -2.40 -19.17
N VAL A 147 2.13 -3.62 -18.62
CA VAL A 147 0.94 -4.27 -18.09
C VAL A 147 1.01 -4.26 -16.58
N LYS A 148 0.06 -3.57 -15.93
CA LYS A 148 -0.10 -3.55 -14.47
C LYS A 148 -1.20 -4.54 -14.09
N VAL A 149 -0.82 -5.58 -13.34
CA VAL A 149 -1.73 -6.65 -12.94
C VAL A 149 -1.95 -6.57 -11.44
N GLN A 150 -3.20 -6.38 -11.04
CA GLN A 150 -3.63 -6.37 -9.65
C GLN A 150 -3.54 -7.78 -9.06
N TYR A 151 -3.14 -7.94 -7.79
CA TYR A 151 -3.09 -9.26 -7.17
C TYR A 151 -4.48 -9.87 -7.01
N GLU A 152 -4.60 -11.18 -7.21
CA GLU A 152 -5.87 -11.90 -6.99
C GLU A 152 -6.39 -11.70 -5.56
N ASP A 153 -7.71 -11.55 -5.41
CA ASP A 153 -8.43 -11.36 -4.13
C ASP A 153 -8.04 -10.14 -3.27
N ILE A 154 -7.15 -9.27 -3.77
CA ILE A 154 -6.66 -8.09 -3.04
C ILE A 154 -7.79 -7.21 -2.51
N LYS A 155 -8.83 -7.01 -3.31
CA LYS A 155 -9.95 -6.10 -3.01
C LYS A 155 -10.63 -6.50 -1.71
N LYS A 156 -10.97 -7.78 -1.57
CA LYS A 156 -11.62 -8.31 -0.36
C LYS A 156 -10.73 -8.12 0.87
N ILE A 157 -9.43 -8.36 0.71
CA ILE A 157 -8.50 -8.36 1.84
C ILE A 157 -8.21 -6.95 2.30
N ILE A 158 -8.01 -6.02 1.37
CA ILE A 158 -7.87 -4.60 1.69
C ILE A 158 -9.09 -4.10 2.46
N LEU A 159 -10.31 -4.41 2.00
CA LEU A 159 -11.52 -3.96 2.68
C LEU A 159 -11.65 -4.50 4.11
N GLU A 160 -11.26 -5.74 4.37
CA GLU A 160 -11.26 -6.29 5.74
C GLU A 160 -10.12 -5.75 6.60
N ASP A 161 -8.91 -5.60 6.05
CA ASP A 161 -7.78 -4.98 6.75
C ASP A 161 -8.09 -3.52 7.13
N LEU A 162 -8.83 -2.80 6.27
CA LEU A 162 -9.31 -1.43 6.56
C LEU A 162 -10.27 -1.39 7.75
N LYS A 163 -11.21 -2.35 7.82
CA LYS A 163 -12.11 -2.48 8.97
C LYS A 163 -11.33 -2.77 10.25
N ASP A 164 -10.29 -3.59 10.17
CA ASP A 164 -9.45 -3.95 11.31
C ASP A 164 -8.64 -2.73 11.79
N ALA A 165 -8.04 -1.97 10.86
CA ALA A 165 -7.34 -0.73 11.16
C ALA A 165 -8.27 0.31 11.83
N LYS A 166 -9.48 0.50 11.28
CA LYS A 166 -10.49 1.39 11.86
C LYS A 166 -10.90 0.95 13.27
N SER A 167 -11.15 -0.35 13.45
CA SER A 167 -11.53 -0.90 14.75
C SER A 167 -10.45 -0.70 15.81
N ILE A 168 -9.17 -0.82 15.45
CA ILE A 168 -8.06 -0.52 16.36
C ILE A 168 -8.04 0.96 16.73
N VAL A 169 -8.19 1.86 15.76
CA VAL A 169 -8.17 3.30 16.01
C VAL A 169 -9.34 3.72 16.90
N ASP A 170 -10.54 3.22 16.63
CA ASP A 170 -11.73 3.50 17.45
C ASP A 170 -11.55 2.98 18.89
N TRP A 171 -10.97 1.79 19.05
CA TRP A 171 -10.66 1.23 20.37
C TRP A 171 -9.61 2.07 21.12
N ILE A 172 -8.55 2.54 20.44
CA ILE A 172 -7.54 3.43 21.05
C ILE A 172 -8.18 4.76 21.44
N ALA A 173 -9.01 5.36 20.60
CA ALA A 173 -9.69 6.62 20.91
C ALA A 173 -10.61 6.49 22.13
N TRP A 174 -11.25 5.33 22.32
CA TRP A 174 -12.01 5.03 23.53
C TRP A 174 -11.13 4.82 24.76
N ALA A 175 -10.04 4.06 24.65
CA ALA A 175 -9.17 3.71 25.77
C ALA A 175 -8.24 4.87 26.21
N GLU A 176 -7.82 5.70 25.25
CA GLU A 176 -6.87 6.81 25.40
C GLU A 176 -7.35 8.04 24.60
N PRO A 177 -8.36 8.78 25.08
CA PRO A 177 -9.00 9.88 24.33
C PRO A 177 -8.04 10.99 23.86
N GLN A 178 -6.88 11.12 24.49
CA GLN A 178 -5.83 12.06 24.08
C GLN A 178 -5.12 11.68 22.77
N TYR A 179 -5.25 10.43 22.31
CA TYR A 179 -4.65 9.92 21.08
C TYR A 179 -5.75 9.60 20.05
N ASN A 180 -6.42 10.64 19.57
CA ASN A 180 -7.49 10.50 18.57
C ASN A 180 -6.93 10.52 17.14
N PHE A 181 -6.82 9.33 16.54
CA PHE A 181 -6.43 9.15 15.14
C PHE A 181 -7.63 8.97 14.18
N SER A 182 -8.87 9.15 14.66
CA SER A 182 -10.09 8.95 13.85
C SER A 182 -10.10 9.76 12.54
N PRO A 183 -9.74 11.07 12.52
CA PRO A 183 -9.74 11.83 11.27
C PRO A 183 -8.82 11.25 10.20
N MET A 184 -7.66 10.73 10.62
CA MET A 184 -6.69 10.14 9.72
C MET A 184 -7.18 8.81 9.15
N ILE A 185 -7.72 7.92 10.00
CA ILE A 185 -8.23 6.63 9.51
C ILE A 185 -9.48 6.80 8.65
N ASP A 186 -10.33 7.79 8.94
CA ASP A 186 -11.54 8.09 8.15
C ASP A 186 -11.19 8.59 6.75
N GLU A 187 -10.19 9.47 6.62
CA GLU A 187 -9.65 9.88 5.32
C GLU A 187 -9.12 8.67 4.56
N TRP A 188 -8.35 7.83 5.23
CA TRP A 188 -7.76 6.68 4.58
C TRP A 188 -8.79 5.59 4.23
N CYS A 189 -9.88 5.48 5.00
CA CYS A 189 -11.07 4.69 4.65
C CYS A 189 -11.77 5.17 3.38
N LYS A 190 -11.64 6.45 3.01
CA LYS A 190 -12.15 6.99 1.75
C LYS A 190 -11.17 6.81 0.60
N GLU A 191 -9.87 6.98 0.86
CA GLU A 191 -8.85 6.99 -0.19
C GLU A 191 -8.36 5.59 -0.61
N ALA A 192 -8.19 4.67 0.35
CA ALA A 192 -7.62 3.36 0.04
C ALA A 192 -8.51 2.50 -0.91
N PRO A 193 -9.85 2.48 -0.79
CA PRO A 193 -10.69 1.76 -1.75
C PRO A 193 -10.60 2.30 -3.18
N GLN A 194 -10.34 3.60 -3.36
CA GLN A 194 -10.22 4.20 -4.69
C GLN A 194 -9.02 3.64 -5.47
N GLN A 195 -8.01 3.12 -4.78
CA GLN A 195 -6.82 2.55 -5.41
C GLN A 195 -7.02 1.13 -5.91
N LEU A 196 -8.12 0.48 -5.51
CA LEU A 196 -8.52 -0.82 -6.06
C LEU A 196 -9.13 -0.67 -7.45
N ASP A 197 -9.61 0.52 -7.79
CA ASP A 197 -10.15 0.84 -9.10
C ASP A 197 -9.12 1.58 -9.96
N PHE A 198 -8.53 0.88 -10.93
CA PHE A 198 -7.57 1.49 -11.85
C PHE A 198 -8.20 2.54 -12.78
N ASN A 199 -9.53 2.62 -12.90
CA ASN A 199 -10.19 3.71 -13.63
C ASN A 199 -9.92 5.07 -12.97
N HIS A 200 -9.89 5.13 -11.64
CA HIS A 200 -9.54 6.35 -10.92
C HIS A 200 -8.08 6.74 -11.18
N GLU A 201 -7.16 5.78 -11.22
CA GLU A 201 -5.76 6.03 -11.58
C GLU A 201 -5.61 6.55 -13.03
N ALA A 202 -6.37 5.97 -13.96
CA ALA A 202 -6.42 6.42 -15.35
C ALA A 202 -6.93 7.87 -15.45
N GLU A 203 -8.01 8.21 -14.74
CA GLU A 203 -8.58 9.56 -14.76
C GLU A 203 -7.66 10.60 -14.12
N ASN A 204 -7.02 10.26 -13.00
CA ASN A 204 -5.99 11.10 -12.40
C ASN A 204 -4.82 11.33 -13.37
N THR A 205 -4.42 10.30 -14.12
CA THR A 205 -3.37 10.42 -15.14
C THR A 205 -3.80 11.32 -16.31
N ARG A 206 -5.07 11.27 -16.73
CA ARG A 206 -5.62 12.21 -17.72
C ARG A 206 -5.58 13.65 -17.23
N THR A 207 -5.98 13.88 -15.98
CA THR A 207 -5.94 15.20 -15.34
C THR A 207 -4.52 15.75 -15.29
N VAL A 208 -3.53 14.92 -14.92
CA VAL A 208 -2.12 15.31 -14.95
C VAL A 208 -1.65 15.64 -16.38
N SER A 209 -2.02 14.82 -17.37
CA SER A 209 -1.70 15.07 -18.78
C SER A 209 -2.24 16.42 -19.26
N GLN A 210 -3.49 16.75 -18.91
CA GLN A 210 -4.11 18.04 -19.22
C GLN A 210 -3.38 19.20 -18.53
N ASN A 211 -3.08 19.07 -17.23
CA ASN A 211 -2.39 20.10 -16.46
C ASN A 211 -0.96 20.36 -16.96
N LEU A 212 -0.29 19.34 -17.49
CA LEU A 212 1.03 19.46 -18.11
C LEU A 212 0.97 19.94 -19.57
N GLY A 213 -0.20 20.31 -20.08
CA GLY A 213 -0.37 20.86 -21.43
C GLY A 213 -0.16 19.83 -22.55
N CYS A 214 -0.31 18.54 -22.26
CA CYS A 214 -0.17 17.48 -23.27
C CYS A 214 -1.47 17.30 -24.05
N THR A 215 -1.70 18.15 -25.05
CA THR A 215 -2.73 17.90 -26.05
C THR A 215 -2.31 16.74 -26.95
N SER A 216 -3.20 15.75 -27.06
CA SER A 216 -3.03 14.52 -27.84
C SER A 216 -2.66 14.81 -29.31
N LYS A 217 -1.65 14.08 -29.79
CA LYS A 217 -1.14 13.85 -31.16
C LYS A 217 -1.72 14.71 -32.31
N TYR A 218 -0.79 15.33 -33.05
CA TYR A 218 -0.90 16.18 -34.26
C TYR A 218 -0.89 17.70 -34.01
N ASP A 219 0.27 18.23 -33.62
CA ASP A 219 0.60 19.62 -33.95
C ASP A 219 2.10 19.71 -34.29
N SER A 220 2.41 20.24 -35.47
CA SER A 220 3.71 20.16 -36.14
C SER A 220 4.72 21.24 -35.69
N ASN A 221 4.40 21.99 -34.64
CA ASN A 221 5.28 23.00 -34.05
C ASN A 221 5.51 22.71 -32.56
N LYS A 222 6.52 21.89 -32.22
CA LYS A 222 6.79 21.49 -30.83
C LYS A 222 7.81 22.40 -30.11
N PRO A 223 7.49 22.96 -28.93
CA PRO A 223 8.48 23.45 -27.97
C PRO A 223 9.19 22.29 -27.23
N ILE A 224 10.44 22.52 -26.81
CA ILE A 224 11.44 21.54 -26.36
C ILE A 224 11.12 20.82 -25.03
N ASN A 225 10.05 21.20 -24.31
CA ASN A 225 9.76 20.75 -22.93
C ASN A 225 8.40 20.05 -22.77
N GLN A 226 8.08 19.08 -23.63
CA GLN A 226 6.86 18.28 -23.49
C GLN A 226 7.16 16.97 -22.74
N VAL A 227 6.43 16.71 -21.65
CA VAL A 227 6.51 15.45 -20.89
C VAL A 227 5.45 14.50 -21.43
N ASP A 228 5.84 13.41 -22.09
CA ASP A 228 4.86 12.43 -22.57
C ASP A 228 4.19 11.71 -21.37
N VAL A 229 2.88 11.90 -21.21
CA VAL A 229 2.06 11.21 -20.19
C VAL A 229 1.29 10.08 -20.85
N PHE A 230 1.61 8.84 -20.49
CA PHE A 230 0.91 7.66 -20.98
C PHE A 230 -0.35 7.40 -20.14
N ILE A 231 -1.52 7.53 -20.77
CA ILE A 231 -2.80 7.22 -20.12
C ILE A 231 -3.02 5.70 -20.18
N PRO A 232 -3.21 5.02 -19.04
CA PRO A 232 -3.44 3.59 -19.03
C PRO A 232 -4.82 3.26 -19.62
N GLU A 233 -4.87 2.20 -20.41
CA GLU A 233 -6.12 1.53 -20.75
C GLU A 233 -6.44 0.55 -19.62
N VAL A 234 -7.65 0.65 -19.06
CA VAL A 234 -8.09 -0.19 -17.95
C VAL A 234 -9.00 -1.26 -18.53
N ILE A 235 -8.64 -2.52 -18.30
CA ILE A 235 -9.42 -3.67 -18.73
C ILE A 235 -9.74 -4.49 -17.48
N GLN A 236 -11.03 -4.73 -17.25
CA GLN A 236 -11.58 -5.45 -16.11
C GLN A 236 -12.78 -6.26 -16.58
N GLU A 237 -13.06 -7.39 -15.92
CA GLU A 237 -14.31 -8.12 -16.12
C GLU A 237 -15.50 -7.20 -15.76
N GLU A 238 -16.51 -7.07 -16.63
CA GLU A 238 -17.74 -6.37 -16.28
C GLU A 238 -18.44 -7.11 -15.12
N PRO A 239 -18.96 -6.40 -14.10
CA PRO A 239 -19.49 -7.00 -12.87
C PRO A 239 -20.76 -7.85 -13.06
#